data_AF-A0A550JH73-F1
#
_entry.id   AF-A0A550JH73-F1
#
_cell.length_a   1.000
_cell.length_b   1.000
_cell.length_c   1.000
_cell.angle_alpha   90.00
_cell.angle_beta   90.00
_cell.angle_gamma   90.00
#
_symmetry.space_group_name_H-M   'P 1'
#
loop_
_entity.id
_entity.type
_entity.pdbx_description
1 polymer ?
#
loop_
_entity_poly.entity_id
_entity_poly.type
_entity_poly.pdbx_seq_one_letter_code
_entity_poly.pdbx_strand_id
1 'polypeptide(L)' 'MDERSYLTVEQLSEKIHYAPRYIRERLLKTVFREGVHFFYPFGGRRILFIWEAIERDMMVLKAPDELPTIPLSRGGVCHG' A
#
# COMPACT_ATOMS: atom_id res chain seq x y z
N MET A 1 -20.70 4.24 -13.80
CA MET A 1 -20.50 2.78 -13.84
C MET A 1 -19.10 2.56 -13.35
N ASP A 2 -18.95 2.23 -12.07
CA ASP A 2 -17.66 2.01 -11.44
C ASP A 2 -17.07 0.72 -11.99
N GLU A 3 -16.32 0.86 -13.08
CA GLU A 3 -15.54 -0.21 -13.67
C GLU A 3 -14.39 -0.51 -12.71
N ARG A 4 -14.66 -1.41 -11.74
CA ARG A 4 -13.65 -1.94 -10.82
C ARG A 4 -12.50 -2.45 -11.65
N SER A 5 -11.44 -1.65 -11.72
CA SER A 5 -10.29 -1.91 -12.57
C SER A 5 -9.49 -3.02 -11.93
N TYR A 6 -9.81 -4.26 -12.31
CA TYR A 6 -9.08 -5.44 -11.89
C TYR A 6 -7.76 -5.51 -12.66
N LEU A 7 -6.67 -5.56 -11.91
CA LEU A 7 -5.33 -5.60 -12.47
C LEU A 7 -4.65 -6.92 -12.12
N THR A 8 -3.89 -7.45 -13.05
CA THR A 8 -2.91 -8.49 -12.76
C THR A 8 -1.67 -7.87 -12.08
N VAL A 9 -0.79 -8.71 -11.52
CA VAL A 9 0.49 -8.25 -10.96
C VAL A 9 1.33 -7.46 -11.96
N GLU A 10 1.28 -7.83 -13.24
CA GLU A 10 2.07 -7.19 -14.31
C GLU A 10 1.50 -5.79 -14.60
N GLN A 11 0.19 -5.67 -14.77
CA GLN A 11 -0.44 -4.37 -14.98
C GLN A 11 -0.32 -3.45 -13.75
N LEU A 12 -0.40 -4.02 -12.54
CA LEU A 12 -0.15 -3.27 -11.32
C LEU A 12 1.30 -2.78 -11.30
N SER A 13 2.27 -3.63 -11.66
CA SER A 13 3.69 -3.27 -11.70
C SER A 13 3.99 -2.07 -12.59
N GLU A 14 3.32 -1.98 -13.74
CA GLU A 14 3.45 -0.84 -14.65
C GLU A 14 2.86 0.44 -14.06
N LYS A 15 1.73 0.35 -13.33
CA LYS A 15 1.08 1.53 -12.72
C LYS A 15 1.84 2.12 -11.54
N ILE A 16 2.32 1.28 -10.62
CA ILE A 16 3.02 1.74 -9.40
C ILE A 16 4.54 1.71 -9.55
N HIS A 17 5.04 1.34 -10.74
CA HIS A 17 6.47 1.25 -11.09
C HIS A 17 7.31 0.38 -10.14
N TYR A 18 6.70 -0.65 -9.54
CA TYR A 18 7.41 -1.63 -8.71
C TYR A 18 7.58 -2.96 -9.45
N ALA A 19 8.72 -3.63 -9.27
CA ALA A 19 8.92 -4.94 -9.89
C ALA A 19 7.85 -5.96 -9.45
N PRO A 20 7.30 -6.79 -10.37
CA PRO A 20 6.32 -7.85 -10.05
C PRO A 20 6.71 -8.74 -8.86
N ARG A 21 8.00 -9.03 -8.75
CA ARG A 21 8.58 -9.79 -7.64
C ARG A 21 8.38 -9.10 -6.30
N TYR A 22 8.69 -7.80 -6.23
CA TYR A 22 8.56 -7.00 -5.01
C TYR A 22 7.10 -6.93 -4.56
N ILE A 23 6.18 -6.79 -5.52
CA ILE A 23 4.74 -6.77 -5.25
C ILE A 23 4.30 -8.07 -4.56
N ARG A 24 4.73 -9.24 -5.05
CA ARG A 24 4.35 -10.54 -4.48
C ARG A 24 5.05 -10.87 -3.17
N GLU A 25 6.34 -10.57 -3.05
CA GLU A 25 7.14 -10.98 -1.89
C GLU A 25 7.01 -10.01 -0.70
N ARG A 26 6.80 -8.72 -0.97
CA ARG A 26 6.75 -7.66 0.05
C ARG A 26 5.34 -7.10 0.18
N LEU A 27 4.84 -6.40 -0.85
CA LEU A 27 3.58 -5.64 -0.74
C LEU A 27 2.38 -6.54 -0.43
N LEU A 28 2.32 -7.72 -1.03
CA LEU A 28 1.26 -8.71 -0.76
C LEU A 28 1.20 -9.13 0.72
N LYS A 29 2.34 -9.18 1.40
CA LYS A 29 2.43 -9.63 2.79
C LYS A 29 2.33 -8.50 3.80
N THR A 30 2.78 -7.30 3.45
CA THR A 30 2.90 -6.19 4.40
C THR A 30 1.81 -5.13 4.26
N VAL A 31 1.36 -4.85 3.03
CA VAL A 31 0.45 -3.74 2.73
C VAL A 31 -0.92 -4.25 2.29
N PHE A 32 -0.95 -5.23 1.39
CA PHE A 32 -2.21 -5.68 0.81
C PHE A 32 -2.99 -6.59 1.74
N ARG A 33 -4.32 -6.43 1.71
CA ARG A 33 -5.28 -7.17 2.53
C ARG A 33 -6.15 -8.00 1.60
N GLU A 34 -6.29 -9.29 1.91
CA GLU A 34 -7.15 -10.20 1.16
C GLU A 34 -8.62 -9.74 1.24
N GLY A 35 -9.34 -9.84 0.12
CA GLY A 35 -10.73 -9.40 -0.01
C GLY A 35 -10.93 -7.90 -0.24
N VAL A 36 -9.91 -7.07 0.04
CA VAL A 36 -9.94 -5.61 -0.17
C VAL A 36 -9.01 -5.19 -1.30
N HIS A 37 -7.72 -5.53 -1.19
CA HIS A 37 -6.70 -5.14 -2.17
C HIS A 37 -6.52 -6.19 -3.26
N PHE A 38 -6.69 -7.46 -2.92
CA PHE A 38 -6.60 -8.56 -3.86
C PHE A 38 -7.53 -9.71 -3.49
N PHE A 39 -7.87 -10.54 -4.47
CA PHE A 39 -8.63 -11.76 -4.27
C PHE A 39 -8.22 -12.84 -5.28
N TYR A 40 -8.57 -14.08 -4.95
CA TYR A 40 -8.38 -15.25 -5.81
C TYR A 40 -9.69 -15.55 -6.57
N PRO A 41 -9.85 -15.11 -7.84
CA PRO A 41 -11.02 -15.43 -8.63
C PRO A 41 -11.14 -16.94 -8.89
N PHE A 42 -12.37 -17.47 -8.81
CA PHE A 42 -12.75 -18.83 -9.21
C PHE A 42 -11.89 -19.97 -8.62
N GLY A 43 -11.32 -19.78 -7.42
CA GLY A 43 -10.45 -20.79 -6.78
C GLY A 43 -9.16 -21.05 -7.56
N GLY A 44 -8.82 -20.18 -8.51
CA GLY A 44 -7.62 -20.31 -9.34
C GLY A 44 -6.35 -19.84 -8.62
N ARG A 45 -5.21 -20.20 -9.21
CA ARG A 45 -3.87 -19.84 -8.69
C ARG A 45 -3.43 -18.41 -9.02
N ARG A 46 -4.25 -17.66 -9.77
CA ARG A 46 -3.96 -16.27 -10.18
C ARG A 46 -4.59 -15.32 -9.17
N ILE A 47 -3.86 -14.26 -8.84
CA ILE A 47 -4.30 -13.19 -7.95
C ILE A 47 -4.72 -12.01 -8.81
N LEU A 48 -5.90 -11.46 -8.53
CA LEU A 48 -6.35 -10.19 -9.09
C LEU A 48 -6.32 -9.11 -8.02
N PHE A 49 -5.93 -7.92 -8.43
CA PHE A 49 -5.81 -6.73 -7.60
C PHE A 49 -6.90 -5.72 -7.94
N ILE A 50 -7.38 -4.99 -6.94
CA ILE A 50 -8.38 -3.94 -7.12
C ILE A 50 -7.68 -2.59 -7.05
N TRP A 51 -7.54 -1.91 -8.19
CA TRP A 51 -6.79 -0.64 -8.27
C TRP A 51 -7.32 0.42 -7.30
N GLU A 52 -8.64 0.61 -7.24
CA GLU A 52 -9.25 1.66 -6.41
C GLU A 52 -8.94 1.51 -4.92
N ALA A 53 -8.93 0.27 -4.44
CA ALA A 53 -8.60 -0.02 -3.04
C ALA A 53 -7.12 0.27 -2.77
N ILE A 54 -6.23 -0.16 -3.67
CA ILE A 54 -4.79 0.08 -3.57
C ILE A 54 -4.48 1.58 -3.64
N GLU A 55 -5.08 2.31 -4.58
CA GLU A 55 -4.90 3.75 -4.75
C GLU A 55 -5.34 4.51 -3.50
N ARG A 56 -6.50 4.14 -2.92
CA ARG A 56 -6.99 4.70 -1.65
C ARG A 56 -5.99 4.46 -0.53
N ASP A 57 -5.52 3.22 -0.35
CA ASP A 57 -4.58 2.89 0.72
C ASP A 57 -3.24 3.61 0.51
N MET A 58 -2.76 3.75 -0.73
CA MET A 58 -1.58 4.55 -1.06
C MET A 58 -1.76 6.03 -0.73
N MET A 59 -2.95 6.60 -0.92
CA MET A 59 -3.23 8.00 -0.53
C MET A 59 -3.33 8.17 0.98
N VAL A 60 -3.88 7.19 1.71
CA VAL A 60 -3.99 7.21 3.17
C VAL A 60 -2.63 7.01 3.84
N LEU A 61 -1.83 6.07 3.35
CA LEU A 61 -0.44 5.83 3.82
C LEU A 61 0.50 6.99 3.48
N LYS A 62 0.11 7.89 2.57
CA LYS A 62 0.83 9.14 2.28
C LYS A 62 0.58 10.25 3.30
N ALA A 63 -0.29 10.07 4.30
CA ALA A 63 -0.23 10.88 5.51
C ALA A 63 1.05 10.47 6.26
N PRO A 64 2.15 11.23 6.16
CA PRO A 64 3.38 10.89 6.81
C PRO A 64 3.23 11.38 8.25
N ASP A 65 2.68 10.54 9.13
CA ASP A 65 2.90 10.69 10.56
C ASP A 65 4.24 10.08 10.99
N GLU A 66 5.16 9.88 10.04
CA GLU A 66 6.51 9.39 10.29
C GLU A 66 7.56 10.14 9.44
N LEU A 67 7.47 11.47 9.41
CA LEU A 67 8.69 12.15 9.84
C LEU A 67 8.92 11.65 11.28
N PRO A 68 10.09 11.16 11.68
CA PRO A 68 10.40 11.08 13.09
C PRO A 68 10.35 12.53 13.57
N THR A 69 9.18 12.98 14.00
CA THR A 69 9.06 14.06 14.95
C THR A 69 9.70 13.47 16.18
N ILE A 70 11.02 13.62 16.25
CA ILE A 70 11.78 13.45 17.48
C ILE A 70 10.95 14.25 18.49
N PRO A 71 10.30 13.60 19.47
CA PRO A 71 9.65 14.37 20.49
C PRO A 71 10.81 15.10 21.19
N LEU A 72 10.92 16.40 20.99
CA LEU A 72 11.65 17.30 21.87
C LEU A 72 10.89 17.33 23.21
N SER A 73 10.83 16.16 23.85
CA SER A 73 10.40 15.95 25.22
C SER A 73 11.52 16.48 26.10
N ARG A 74 11.56 17.82 26.21
CA ARG A 74 11.78 18.60 27.43
C ARG A 74 12.24 20.00 27.07
N GLY A 75 11.29 20.92 26.98
CA GLY A 75 11.57 22.32 27.25
C GLY A 75 12.25 22.43 28.63
N GLY A 76 13.49 22.90 28.63
CA GLY A 76 14.22 23.31 29.83
C GLY A 76 14.85 24.66 29.53
N VAL A 77 14.33 25.70 30.17
CA VAL A 77 14.85 27.06 30.10
C VAL A 77 16.24 27.08 30.75
N CYS A 78 17.24 27.63 30.07
CA CYS A 78 18.53 27.94 30.68
C CYS A 78 18.37 29.14 31.61
N HIS A 79 18.53 28.91 32.92
CA HIS A 79 18.84 29.96 33.89
C HIS A 79 20.11 29.55 34.64
N GLY A 80 21.13 30.41 34.62
CA GLY A 80 22.37 30.27 35.39
C GLY A 80 23.60 30.15 34.54
#